data_AF-A0A7J8DVS3-F1
#
_entry.id   AF-A0A7J8DVS3-F1
#
_cell.length_a   1.000
_cell.length_b   1.000
_cell.length_c   1.000
_cell.angle_alpha   90.00
_cell.angle_beta   90.00
_cell.angle_gamma   90.00
#
_symmetry.space_group_name_H-M   'P 1'
#
loop_
_entity.id
_entity.type
_entity.pdbx_description
1 polymer ?
#
loop_
_entity_poly.entity_id
_entity_poly.type
_entity_poly.pdbx_seq_one_letter_code
_entity_poly.pdbx_strand_id
1 'polypeptide(L)'
;MWMFITQLLVTLVLLGFFLVSCQNVMHIVKGSLCFVLKHIHQELDKELGENEGLSDDEETISTRVVRRRVLLKGNELQNIPGEQVTEEQFTDEQGNIVTKKIIRKVVRQIDSSGADDTLEHEEDHTSTPNP
;
A
#
# COMPACT_ATOMS: atom_id res chain seq x y z
N MET A 1 -22.82 39.67 39.14
CA MET A 1 -22.46 39.59 37.70
C MET A 1 -20.95 39.49 37.47
N TRP A 2 -20.12 40.36 38.05
CA TRP A 2 -18.66 40.39 37.80
C TRP A 2 -17.89 39.11 38.18
N MET A 3 -18.31 38.42 39.25
CA MET A 3 -17.72 37.14 39.67
C MET A 3 -17.97 36.01 38.66
N PHE A 4 -19.13 35.99 38.00
CA PHE A 4 -19.42 35.04 36.92
C PHE A 4 -18.58 35.31 35.67
N ILE A 5 -18.35 36.60 35.35
CA ILE A 5 -17.54 37.01 34.20
C ILE A 5 -16.07 36.60 34.42
N THR A 6 -15.53 36.85 35.62
CA THR A 6 -14.16 36.44 35.96
C THR A 6 -14.00 34.92 36.02
N GLN A 7 -14.99 34.20 36.56
CA GLN A 7 -14.99 32.74 36.56
C GLN A 7 -15.06 32.15 35.14
N LEU A 8 -15.89 32.73 34.25
CA LEU A 8 -15.98 32.35 32.84
C LEU A 8 -14.67 32.61 32.10
N LEU A 9 -14.01 33.75 32.36
CA LEU A 9 -12.73 34.08 31.76
C LEU A 9 -11.63 33.10 32.20
N VAL A 10 -11.56 32.78 33.50
CA VAL A 10 -10.58 31.82 34.04
C VAL A 10 -10.82 30.41 33.48
N THR A 11 -12.07 29.98 33.40
CA THR A 11 -12.41 28.67 32.78
C THR A 11 -12.08 28.65 31.29
N LEU A 12 -12.32 29.73 30.54
CA LEU A 12 -11.99 29.81 29.13
C LEU A 12 -10.47 29.73 28.89
N VAL A 13 -9.67 30.41 29.71
CA VAL A 13 -8.21 30.37 29.63
C VAL A 13 -7.69 28.96 29.95
N LEU A 14 -8.17 28.33 31.03
CA LEU A 14 -7.78 26.96 31.39
C LEU A 14 -8.21 25.95 30.33
N LEU A 15 -9.40 26.12 29.75
CA LEU A 15 -9.90 25.28 28.67
C LEU A 15 -9.02 25.44 27.42
N GLY A 16 -8.59 26.65 27.08
CA GLY A 16 -7.66 26.91 25.97
C GLY A 16 -6.33 26.18 26.14
N PHE A 17 -5.70 26.29 27.31
CA PHE A 17 -4.46 25.55 27.60
C PHE A 17 -4.67 24.03 27.56
N PHE A 18 -5.80 23.54 28.08
CA PHE A 18 -6.14 22.13 28.03
C PHE A 18 -6.31 21.64 26.60
N LEU A 19 -7.00 22.39 25.73
CA LEU A 19 -7.20 22.02 24.33
C LEU A 19 -5.88 21.99 23.55
N VAL A 20 -4.98 22.95 23.77
CA VAL A 20 -3.64 22.97 23.14
C VAL A 20 -2.79 21.79 23.64
N SER A 21 -2.84 21.50 24.94
CA SER A 21 -2.17 20.33 25.53
C SER A 21 -2.75 19.02 24.96
N CYS A 22 -4.07 18.92 24.85
CA CYS A 22 -4.76 17.76 24.29
C CYS A 22 -4.45 17.58 22.80
N GLN A 23 -4.32 18.64 22.01
CA GLN A 23 -3.89 18.53 20.61
C GLN A 23 -2.50 17.91 20.51
N ASN A 24 -1.56 18.34 21.35
CA ASN A 24 -0.20 17.81 21.36
C ASN A 24 -0.16 16.32 21.78
N VAL A 25 -0.91 15.96 22.83
CA VAL A 25 -1.05 14.56 23.29
C VAL A 25 -1.76 13.70 22.24
N MET A 26 -2.86 14.20 21.66
CA MET A 26 -3.65 13.46 20.66
C MET A 26 -2.85 13.21 19.37
N HIS A 27 -1.97 14.14 18.98
CA HIS A 27 -1.08 13.95 17.83
C HIS A 27 -0.09 12.78 18.07
N ILE A 28 0.49 12.71 19.27
CA ILE A 28 1.39 11.62 19.67
C ILE A 28 0.64 10.29 19.79
N VAL A 29 -0.54 10.30 20.42
CA VAL A 29 -1.40 9.12 20.59
C VAL A 29 -1.89 8.60 19.24
N LYS A 30 -2.22 9.46 18.27
CA LYS A 30 -2.58 9.03 16.91
C LYS A 30 -1.44 8.30 16.22
N GLY A 31 -0.20 8.78 16.37
CA GLY A 31 0.99 8.11 15.85
C GLY A 31 1.22 6.74 16.49
N SER A 32 1.13 6.68 17.82
CA SER A 32 1.28 5.42 18.57
C SER A 32 0.15 4.43 18.28
N LEU A 33 -1.09 4.90 18.14
CA LEU A 33 -2.26 4.08 17.86
C LEU A 33 -2.19 3.49 16.45
N CYS A 34 -1.77 4.29 15.46
CA CYS A 34 -1.57 3.80 14.09
C CYS A 34 -0.50 2.70 14.04
N PHE A 35 0.56 2.83 14.83
CA PHE A 35 1.61 1.81 14.95
C PHE A 35 1.08 0.52 15.58
N VAL A 36 0.37 0.60 16.71
CA VAL A 36 -0.21 -0.57 17.39
C VAL A 36 -1.29 -1.24 16.54
N LEU A 37 -2.16 -0.46 15.89
CA LEU A 37 -3.22 -0.99 15.04
C LEU A 37 -2.63 -1.71 13.81
N LYS A 38 -1.55 -1.16 13.23
CA LYS A 38 -0.80 -1.82 12.16
C LYS A 38 -0.10 -3.10 12.62
N HIS A 39 0.44 -3.11 13.84
CA HIS A 39 1.04 -4.29 14.43
C HIS A 39 0.00 -5.40 14.66
N ILE A 40 -1.17 -5.06 15.20
CA ILE A 40 -2.27 -6.02 15.42
C ILE A 40 -2.81 -6.54 14.09
N HIS A 41 -2.98 -5.70 13.07
CA HIS A 41 -3.41 -6.15 11.75
C HIS A 41 -2.41 -7.10 11.11
N GLN A 42 -1.10 -6.84 11.27
CA GLN A 42 -0.05 -7.71 10.76
C GLN A 42 0.03 -9.04 11.52
N GLU A 43 -0.23 -9.03 12.83
CA GLU A 43 -0.31 -10.26 13.63
C GLU A 43 -1.54 -11.08 13.26
N LEU A 44 -2.69 -10.43 13.02
CA LEU A 44 -3.93 -11.09 12.62
C LEU A 44 -3.87 -11.65 11.19
N ASP A 45 -3.25 -10.91 10.25
CA ASP A 45 -2.99 -11.41 8.88
C ASP A 45 -2.05 -12.62 8.87
N LYS A 46 -1.15 -12.72 9.85
CA LYS A 46 -0.26 -13.86 10.01
C LYS A 46 -1.00 -15.07 10.58
N GLU A 47 -1.83 -14.86 11.60
CA GLU A 47 -2.71 -15.90 12.17
C GLU A 47 -3.72 -16.44 11.15
N LEU A 48 -4.38 -15.57 10.38
CA LEU A 48 -5.30 -16.00 9.32
C LEU A 48 -4.58 -16.72 8.17
N GLY A 49 -3.31 -16.40 7.90
CA GLY A 49 -2.51 -17.07 6.85
C GLY A 49 -1.88 -18.39 7.27
N GLU A 50 -1.85 -18.70 8.57
CA GLU A 50 -1.23 -19.91 9.13
C GLU A 50 -2.29 -20.98 9.52
N ASN A 51 -3.55 -20.60 9.72
CA ASN A 51 -4.58 -21.52 10.22
C ASN A 51 -5.23 -22.44 9.15
N GLU A 52 -5.03 -22.19 7.85
CA GLU A 52 -5.80 -22.88 6.80
C GLU A 52 -5.28 -24.27 6.37
N GLY A 53 -4.27 -24.83 7.03
CA GLY A 53 -3.56 -25.99 6.47
C GLY A 53 -3.18 -27.07 7.46
N LEU A 54 -4.15 -27.87 7.93
CA LEU A 54 -3.87 -29.30 8.17
C LEU A 54 -5.16 -30.13 8.24
N SER A 55 -5.60 -30.66 7.10
CA SER A 55 -6.12 -32.03 7.04
C SER A 55 -5.13 -32.80 6.20
N ASP A 56 -4.31 -33.57 6.91
CA ASP A 56 -3.39 -34.60 6.46
C ASP A 56 -4.08 -35.57 5.50
N ASP A 57 -3.48 -35.79 4.32
CA ASP A 57 -3.47 -37.03 3.55
C ASP A 57 -2.61 -36.82 2.26
N GLU A 58 -1.36 -37.31 2.31
CA GLU A 58 -0.48 -37.72 1.19
C GLU A 58 -0.18 -36.77 0.00
N GLU A 59 0.05 -35.48 0.24
CA GLU A 59 0.84 -34.65 -0.69
C GLU A 59 1.59 -33.56 0.09
N THR A 60 2.93 -33.62 0.16
CA THR A 60 3.72 -32.64 0.90
C THR A 60 3.81 -31.31 0.12
N ILE A 61 2.72 -30.54 0.15
CA ILE A 61 2.65 -29.22 -0.50
C ILE A 61 3.43 -28.20 0.34
N SER A 62 4.72 -28.02 0.04
CA SER A 62 5.56 -27.00 0.68
C SER A 62 5.45 -25.66 -0.08
N THR A 63 4.66 -24.71 0.44
CA THR A 63 4.55 -23.36 -0.13
C THR A 63 5.41 -22.34 0.64
N ARG A 64 6.18 -21.51 -0.08
CA ARG A 64 6.95 -20.40 0.49
C ARG A 64 6.62 -19.09 -0.22
N VAL A 65 6.23 -18.07 0.54
CA VAL A 65 5.85 -16.75 0.00
C VAL A 65 6.88 -15.70 0.40
N VAL A 66 7.49 -15.04 -0.60
CA VAL A 66 8.42 -13.91 -0.39
C VAL A 66 7.79 -12.63 -0.94
N ARG A 67 7.75 -11.57 -0.12
CA ARG A 67 7.19 -10.26 -0.49
C ARG A 67 8.26 -9.18 -0.37
N ARG A 68 8.58 -8.48 -1.47
CA ARG A 68 9.54 -7.35 -1.51
C ARG A 68 8.86 -6.09 -2.03
N ARG A 69 9.06 -4.94 -1.36
CA ARG A 69 8.60 -3.62 -1.82
C ARG A 69 9.79 -2.81 -2.33
N VAL A 70 9.60 -2.13 -3.46
CA VAL A 70 10.59 -1.20 -4.04
C VAL A 70 9.89 0.15 -4.23
N LEU A 71 10.52 1.22 -3.74
CA LEU A 71 10.05 2.60 -3.90
C LEU A 71 10.98 3.31 -4.88
N LEU A 72 10.40 3.88 -5.93
CA LEU A 72 11.13 4.58 -6.99
C LEU A 72 10.58 6.01 -7.07
N LYS A 73 11.47 7.00 -7.19
CA LYS A 73 11.12 8.42 -7.31
C LYS A 73 11.48 8.88 -8.73
N GLY A 74 10.49 9.23 -9.55
CA GLY A 74 10.69 9.72 -10.91
C GLY A 74 9.48 9.47 -11.83
N ASN A 75 9.27 10.35 -12.82
CA ASN A 75 8.15 10.28 -13.77
C ASN A 75 8.35 9.28 -14.92
N GLU A 76 9.54 8.69 -15.04
CA GLU A 76 9.95 7.76 -16.12
C GLU A 76 9.19 6.41 -16.15
N LEU A 77 8.29 6.18 -15.19
CA LEU A 77 7.64 4.89 -15.02
C LEU A 77 6.27 4.78 -15.70
N GLN A 78 5.74 5.79 -16.39
CA GLN A 78 4.39 5.74 -16.98
C GLN A 78 4.12 4.47 -17.83
N ASN A 79 5.15 3.89 -18.44
CA ASN A 79 5.05 2.75 -19.34
C ASN A 79 5.08 1.35 -18.69
N ILE A 80 5.26 1.22 -17.37
CA ILE A 80 5.25 -0.11 -16.71
C ILE A 80 3.80 -0.60 -16.50
N PRO A 81 3.44 -1.85 -16.88
CA PRO A 81 2.12 -2.41 -16.64
C PRO A 81 1.78 -2.47 -15.13
N GLY A 82 0.50 -2.24 -14.80
CA GLY A 82 0.02 -2.15 -13.40
C GLY A 82 0.11 -3.46 -12.63
N GLU A 83 -0.17 -4.58 -13.28
CA GLU A 83 -0.08 -5.92 -12.68
C GLU A 83 0.55 -6.89 -13.67
N GLN A 84 1.51 -7.67 -13.18
CA GLN A 84 2.12 -8.76 -13.92
C GLN A 84 2.11 -10.00 -13.05
N VAL A 85 1.66 -11.12 -13.61
CA VAL A 85 1.75 -12.44 -13.00
C VAL A 85 2.55 -13.33 -13.93
N THR A 86 3.53 -14.02 -13.39
CA THR A 86 4.34 -15.01 -14.11
C THR A 86 4.32 -16.31 -13.32
N GLU A 87 4.02 -17.42 -13.98
CA GLU A 87 3.96 -18.75 -13.38
C GLU A 87 4.92 -19.66 -14.12
N GLU A 88 5.88 -20.22 -13.41
CA GLU A 88 6.90 -21.12 -13.94
C GLU A 88 6.78 -22.47 -13.21
N GLN A 89 6.72 -23.56 -13.96
CA GLN A 89 6.65 -24.92 -13.40
C GLN A 89 7.98 -25.63 -13.63
N PHE A 90 8.50 -26.26 -12.59
CA PHE A 90 9.75 -26.99 -12.60
C PHE A 90 9.54 -28.38 -11.99
N THR A 91 10.40 -29.31 -12.33
CA THR A 91 10.52 -30.59 -11.63
C THR A 91 11.82 -30.55 -10.83
N ASP A 92 11.75 -30.83 -9.53
CA ASP A 92 12.94 -30.94 -8.69
C ASP A 92 13.67 -32.27 -8.91
N GLU A 93 14.84 -32.43 -8.28
CA GLU A 93 15.66 -33.64 -8.39
C GLU A 93 14.99 -34.88 -7.80
N GLN A 94 13.95 -34.69 -6.97
CA GLN A 94 13.16 -35.76 -6.36
C GLN A 94 11.92 -36.12 -7.19
N GLY A 95 11.68 -35.42 -8.31
CA GLY A 95 10.53 -35.64 -9.18
C GLY A 95 9.27 -34.87 -8.78
N ASN A 96 9.34 -33.98 -7.78
CA ASN A 96 8.20 -33.17 -7.36
C ASN A 96 7.98 -32.01 -8.32
N ILE A 97 6.71 -31.63 -8.49
CA ILE A 97 6.30 -30.47 -9.28
C ILE A 97 6.41 -29.21 -8.40
N VAL A 98 7.26 -28.28 -8.79
CA VAL A 98 7.44 -26.98 -8.14
C VAL A 98 6.84 -25.89 -9.02
N THR A 99 5.77 -25.25 -8.54
CA THR A 99 5.15 -24.11 -9.20
C THR A 99 5.59 -22.81 -8.55
N LYS A 100 6.28 -21.95 -9.32
CA LYS A 100 6.75 -20.64 -8.89
C LYS A 100 5.88 -19.56 -9.50
N LYS A 101 5.02 -18.96 -8.67
CA LYS A 101 4.18 -17.81 -9.04
C LYS A 101 4.81 -16.51 -8.57
N ILE A 102 5.12 -15.62 -9.51
CA ILE A 102 5.64 -14.28 -9.28
C ILE A 102 4.53 -13.27 -9.59
N ILE A 103 4.12 -12.50 -8.59
CA ILE A 103 3.13 -11.42 -8.75
C ILE A 103 3.85 -10.08 -8.53
N ARG A 104 3.77 -9.19 -9.53
CA ARG A 104 4.30 -7.83 -9.46
C ARG A 104 3.13 -6.86 -9.58
N LYS A 105 2.95 -6.02 -8.57
CA LYS A 105 1.92 -4.97 -8.53
C LYS A 105 2.59 -3.61 -8.45
N VAL A 106 2.21 -2.73 -9.38
CA VAL A 106 2.67 -1.34 -9.45
C VAL A 106 1.53 -0.45 -8.95
N VAL A 107 1.78 0.26 -7.84
CA VAL A 107 0.85 1.23 -7.29
C VAL A 107 1.36 2.63 -7.64
N ARG A 108 0.57 3.39 -8.42
CA ARG A 108 0.89 4.76 -8.83
C ARG A 108 0.06 5.74 -8.02
N GLN A 109 0.69 6.81 -7.55
CA GLN A 109 -0.04 8.01 -7.14
C GLN A 109 -0.14 8.91 -8.37
N ILE A 110 -1.36 9.13 -8.86
CA ILE A 110 -1.63 10.07 -9.94
C ILE A 110 -2.13 11.33 -9.25
N ASP A 111 -1.35 12.41 -9.29
CA ASP A 111 -1.82 13.71 -8.84
C ASP A 111 -2.89 14.19 -9.82
N SER A 112 -4.14 14.28 -9.37
CA SER A 112 -5.30 14.63 -10.21
C SER A 112 -5.35 16.14 -10.55
N SER A 113 -4.21 16.78 -10.87
CA SER A 113 -4.15 18.20 -11.24
C SER A 113 -3.39 18.44 -12.55
N GLY A 114 -4.14 18.83 -13.59
CA GLY A 114 -3.64 19.34 -14.89
C GLY A 114 -3.71 18.27 -15.99
N ALA A 115 -4.81 18.15 -16.74
CA ALA A 115 -5.12 18.93 -17.95
C ALA A 115 -4.11 18.68 -19.09
N ASP A 116 -4.51 17.81 -20.02
CA ASP A 116 -4.31 17.87 -21.48
C ASP A 116 -3.03 18.52 -22.00
N ASP A 117 -1.99 17.71 -22.24
CA ASP A 117 -0.87 18.08 -23.11
C ASP A 117 -0.78 17.06 -24.25
N THR A 118 -1.48 17.38 -25.32
CA THR A 118 -1.32 16.89 -26.69
C THR A 118 0.16 16.69 -27.03
N LEU A 119 0.55 15.46 -27.38
CA LEU A 119 1.75 15.21 -28.17
C LEU A 119 1.37 14.38 -29.38
N GLU A 120 1.29 15.11 -30.49
CA GLU A 120 1.16 14.65 -31.85
C GLU A 120 2.32 13.72 -32.18
N HIS A 121 2.02 12.49 -32.62
CA HIS A 121 2.98 11.68 -33.34
C HIS A 121 2.51 11.63 -34.79
N GLU A 122 3.14 12.48 -35.58
CA GLU A 122 3.10 12.55 -37.04
C GLU A 122 3.54 11.19 -37.62
N GLU A 123 2.59 10.41 -38.16
CA GLU A 123 2.92 9.26 -39.01
C GLU A 123 3.01 9.72 -40.47
N ASP A 124 4.24 10.03 -40.92
CA ASP A 124 4.60 10.02 -42.34
C ASP A 124 4.68 8.57 -42.80
N HIS A 125 3.60 8.10 -43.44
CA HIS A 125 3.66 6.93 -44.30
C HIS A 125 3.40 7.34 -45.74
N THR A 126 4.44 7.90 -46.36
CA THR A 126 4.65 7.79 -47.80
C THR A 126 4.87 6.32 -48.18
N SER A 127 3.82 5.66 -48.65
CA SER A 127 4.00 4.46 -49.49
C SER A 127 3.00 4.47 -50.64
N THR A 128 3.53 4.80 -51.81
CA THR A 128 2.95 4.75 -53.14
C THR A 128 2.31 3.37 -53.43
N PRO A 129 1.10 3.28 -54.00
CA PRO A 129 0.61 2.03 -54.56
C PRO A 129 0.98 1.96 -56.05
N ASN A 130 1.63 0.88 -56.49
CA ASN A 130 1.37 0.15 -57.76
C ASN A 130 2.56 -0.71 -58.21
N PRO A 131 2.36 -1.67 -59.14
CA PRO A 131 1.19 -1.92 -60.00
C PRO A 131 0.37 -3.18 -59.73
#